data_AF-A0A923YP88-F1
#
_entry.id   AF-A0A923YP88-F1
#
_cell.length_a   1.000
_cell.length_b   1.000
_cell.length_c   1.000
_cell.angle_alpha   90.00
_cell.angle_beta   90.00
_cell.angle_gamma   90.00
#
_symmetry.space_group_name_H-M   'P 1'
#
loop_
_entity.id
_entity.type
_entity.pdbx_description
1 polymer ?
#
loop_
_entity_poly.entity_id
_entity_poly.type
_entity_poly.pdbx_seq_one_letter_code
_entity_poly.pdbx_strand_id
1 'polypeptide(L)' 'MVGILLLTHSPLGQAFITAASHVFRQIPERFEAIDVLADQNTAEVQLLAKQAVDRLNDGSGVLVITDVMG' A
#
# COMPACT_ATOMS: atom_id res chain seq x y z
N MET A 1 -4.61 -14.24 6.21
CA MET A 1 -3.29 -13.62 6.46
C MET A 1 -3.48 -12.13 6.51
N VAL A 2 -2.84 -11.41 7.43
CA VAL A 2 -2.97 -9.95 7.51
C VAL A 2 -2.52 -9.35 6.17
N GLY A 3 -3.38 -8.54 5.53
CA GLY A 3 -3.01 -7.82 4.32
C GLY A 3 -2.13 -6.62 4.65
N ILE A 4 -1.25 -6.21 3.73
CA ILE A 4 -0.38 -5.05 3.90
C ILE A 4 -0.66 -4.05 2.80
N LEU A 5 -0.99 -2.82 3.21
CA LEU A 5 -1.11 -1.67 2.32
C LEU A 5 0.00 -0.67 2.63
N LEU A 6 0.90 -0.43 1.68
CA LEU A 6 1.80 0.72 1.73
C LEU A 6 1.09 1.96 1.15
N LEU A 7 1.00 3.03 1.92
CA LEU A 7 0.46 4.31 1.47
C LEU A 7 1.52 5.38 1.66
N THR A 8 2.22 5.72 0.59
CA THR A 8 3.42 6.57 0.65
C THR A 8 3.43 7.58 -0.49
N HIS A 9 4.16 8.67 -0.35
CA HIS A 9 4.38 9.58 -1.47
C HIS A 9 5.21 8.91 -2.56
N SER A 10 4.88 9.22 -3.81
CA SER A 10 5.62 8.70 -4.96
C SER A 10 7.09 9.12 -4.91
N PRO A 11 8.05 8.24 -5.30
CA PRO A 11 7.87 6.89 -5.84
C PRO A 11 8.15 5.77 -4.82
N LEU A 12 7.94 6.02 -3.52
CA LEU A 12 8.41 5.11 -2.46
C LEU A 12 7.69 3.75 -2.47
N GLY A 13 6.37 3.73 -2.69
CA GLY A 13 5.56 2.52 -2.59
C GLY A 13 5.98 1.48 -3.63
N GLN A 14 6.19 1.93 -4.87
CA GLN A 14 6.67 1.07 -5.94
C GLN A 14 8.12 0.59 -5.72
N ALA A 15 8.97 1.43 -5.11
CA ALA A 15 10.32 1.03 -4.73
C ALA A 15 10.30 -0.09 -3.67
N PHE A 16 9.39 -0.01 -2.69
CA PHE A 16 9.20 -1.07 -1.70
C PHE A 16 8.67 -2.38 -2.31
N ILE A 17 7.69 -2.34 -3.22
CA ILE A 17 7.23 -3.54 -3.94
C ILE A 17 8.41 -4.22 -4.63
N THR A 18 9.25 -3.43 -5.31
CA THR A 18 10.42 -3.94 -6.04
C THR A 18 11.41 -4.62 -5.09
N ALA A 19 11.72 -3.96 -3.96
CA ALA A 19 12.63 -4.49 -2.96
C ALA A 19 12.08 -5.78 -2.32
N ALA A 20 10.81 -5.79 -1.91
CA ALA A 20 10.16 -6.98 -1.35
C ALA A 20 10.16 -8.14 -2.35
N SER A 21 9.79 -7.85 -3.60
CA SER A 21 9.77 -8.87 -4.67
C SER A 21 11.15 -9.46 -4.94
N HIS A 22 12.21 -8.65 -4.86
CA HIS A 22 13.58 -9.12 -4.99
C HIS A 22 13.96 -10.09 -3.86
N VAL A 23 13.63 -9.76 -2.61
CA VAL A 23 13.94 -10.58 -1.43
C VAL A 23 13.13 -11.88 -1.41
N PHE A 24 11.82 -11.79 -1.67
CA PHE A 24 10.91 -12.93 -1.62
C PHE A 24 10.84 -13.74 -2.93
N ARG A 25 11.51 -13.27 -4.00
CA ARG A 25 11.47 -13.81 -5.37
C ARG A 25 10.07 -13.87 -6.01
N GLN A 26 9.11 -13.17 -5.41
CA GLN A 26 7.75 -12.98 -5.87
C GLN A 26 7.15 -11.78 -5.14
N ILE A 27 6.09 -11.19 -5.70
CA ILE A 27 5.29 -10.20 -4.97
C ILE A 27 4.62 -10.94 -3.81
N PRO A 28 4.77 -10.47 -2.55
CA PRO A 28 4.09 -11.09 -1.41
C PRO A 28 2.58 -11.14 -1.62
N GLU A 29 1.95 -12.24 -1.21
CA GLU A 29 0.49 -12.32 -1.24
C GLU A 29 -0.12 -11.24 -0.35
N ARG A 30 -1.26 -10.67 -0.79
CA ARG A 30 -1.98 -9.63 -0.04
C ARG A 30 -1.11 -8.43 0.33
N PHE A 31 -0.32 -7.97 -0.63
CA PHE A 31 0.52 -6.78 -0.53
C PHE A 31 0.21 -5.82 -1.68
N GLU A 32 -0.20 -4.61 -1.36
CA GLU A 32 -0.40 -3.53 -2.33
C GLU A 32 0.31 -2.26 -1.87
N ALA A 33 0.69 -1.41 -2.83
CA ALA A 33 1.19 -0.06 -2.56
C ALA A 33 0.42 0.97 -3.37
N ILE A 34 0.13 2.11 -2.76
CA ILE A 34 -0.43 3.29 -3.40
C ILE A 34 0.61 4.40 -3.27
N ASP A 35 1.08 4.88 -4.42
CA ASP A 35 1.89 6.09 -4.51
C ASP A 35 0.97 7.31 -4.58
N VAL A 36 1.10 8.18 -3.59
CA VAL A 36 0.41 9.47 -3.53
C VAL A 36 1.22 10.50 -4.31
N LEU A 37 0.61 11.12 -5.32
CA LEU A 37 1.25 12.16 -6.10
C LEU A 37 1.22 13.51 -5.37
N ALA A 38 2.16 14.39 -5.72
CA ALA A 38 2.11 15.79 -5.27
C ALA A 38 0.77 16.41 -5.69
N ASP A 39 0.15 17.16 -4.76
CA ASP A 39 -1.13 17.86 -4.94
C ASP A 39 -2.34 16.97 -5.26
N GLN A 40 -2.20 15.64 -5.14
CA GLN A 40 -3.32 14.73 -5.30
C GLN A 40 -4.38 15.00 -4.22
N ASN A 41 -5.65 15.00 -4.63
CA ASN A 41 -6.75 15.20 -3.70
C ASN A 41 -6.78 14.08 -2.65
N THR A 42 -6.67 14.44 -1.38
CA THR A 42 -6.63 13.49 -0.26
C THR A 42 -7.92 12.66 -0.14
N ALA A 43 -9.07 13.19 -0.55
CA ALA A 43 -10.32 12.44 -0.59
C ALA A 43 -10.28 11.30 -1.62
N GLU A 44 -9.62 11.52 -2.76
CA GLU A 44 -9.43 10.48 -3.79
C GLU A 44 -8.45 9.43 -3.29
N VAL A 45 -7.34 9.84 -2.66
CA VAL A 45 -6.39 8.92 -2.03
C VAL A 45 -7.06 8.06 -0.97
N GLN A 46 -7.92 8.66 -0.13
CA GLN A 46 -8.67 7.91 0.89
C GLN A 46 -9.62 6.89 0.27
N LEU A 47 -10.27 7.22 -0.86
CA LEU A 47 -11.13 6.30 -1.59
C LEU A 47 -10.32 5.12 -2.15
N LEU A 48 -9.18 5.39 -2.78
CA LEU A 48 -8.27 4.37 -3.30
C LEU A 48 -7.76 3.45 -2.18
N ALA A 49 -7.37 4.03 -1.05
CA ALA A 49 -6.92 3.28 0.12
C ALA A 49 -8.01 2.36 0.67
N LYS A 50 -9.26 2.84 0.80
CA LYS A 50 -10.39 2.00 1.24
C LYS A 50 -10.62 0.82 0.30
N GLN A 51 -10.62 1.07 -1.01
CA GLN A 51 -10.77 0.01 -2.01
C GLN A 51 -9.64 -1.02 -1.95
N ALA A 52 -8.41 -0.59 -1.69
CA ALA A 52 -7.27 -1.49 -1.50
C ALA A 52 -7.42 -2.31 -0.21
N VAL A 53 -7.83 -1.69 0.90
CA VAL A 53 -8.14 -2.40 2.15
C VAL A 53 -9.20 -3.49 1.91
N ASP A 54 -10.27 -3.19 1.17
CA ASP A 54 -11.33 -4.16 0.88
C ASP A 54 -10.81 -5.36 0.06
N ARG A 55 -9.90 -5.14 -0.90
CA ARG A 55 -9.27 -6.22 -1.68
C ARG A 55 -8.31 -7.06 -0.83
N LEU A 56 -7.57 -6.42 0.07
CA LEU A 56 -6.54 -7.05 0.88
C LEU A 56 -7.12 -7.86 2.05
N ASN A 57 -8.24 -7.40 2.61
CA ASN A 57 -8.84 -7.96 3.82
C ASN A 57 -9.54 -9.31 3.55
N ASP A 58 -8.99 -10.40 4.08
CA ASP A 58 -9.63 -11.72 4.10
C ASP A 58 -10.36 -12.06 5.41
N GLY A 59 -10.56 -11.06 6.27
CA GLY A 59 -11.07 -11.25 7.62
C GLY A 59 -9.97 -11.31 8.69
N SER A 60 -8.69 -11.40 8.30
CA SER A 60 -7.56 -11.29 9.23
C SER A 60 -7.15 -9.85 9.56
N GLY A 61 -7.77 -8.86 8.91
CA GLY A 61 -7.41 -7.44 9.03
C GLY A 61 -6.34 -7.00 8.04
N VAL A 62 -6.07 -5.69 8.03
CA VAL A 62 -5.10 -5.04 7.14
C VAL A 62 -4.22 -4.10 7.95
N LEU A 63 -2.90 -4.20 7.75
CA LEU A 63 -1.91 -3.27 8.26
C LEU A 63 -1.62 -2.21 7.19
N VAL A 64 -1.91 -0.95 7.51
CA VAL A 64 -1.55 0.19 6.67
C VAL A 64 -0.25 0.79 7.18
N ILE A 65 0.76 0.92 6.31
CA ILE A 65 2.06 1.49 6.62
C ILE A 65 2.24 2.75 5.78
N THR A 66 2.57 3.87 6.44
CA THR A 66 2.85 5.14 5.80
C THR A 66 4.32 5.52 5.93
N ASP A 67 4.77 6.42 5.06
CA ASP A 67 6.13 6.96 5.03
C ASP A 67 6.37 7.99 6.14
N VAL A 68 5.39 8.85 6.38
CA VAL A 68 5.46 9.96 7.35
C VAL A 68 4.12 10.05 8.11
N MET A 69 4.16 10.66 9.30
CA MET A 69 2.99 11.03 10.08
C MET A 69 2.72 12.52 9.94
N GLY A 70 1.50 12.87 9.53
CA GLY A 70 1.00 14.23 9.26
C GLY A 70 -0.34 14.17 8.55
#